data_AF-A0A413PXD7-F1
#
_entry.id   AF-A0A413PXD7-F1
#
_cell.length_a   1.000
_cell.length_b   1.000
_cell.length_c   1.000
_cell.angle_alpha   90.00
_cell.angle_beta   90.00
_cell.angle_gamma   90.00
#
_symmetry.space_group_name_H-M   'P 1'
#
loop_
_entity.id
_entity.type
_entity.pdbx_description
1 polymer ?
#
loop_
_entity_poly.entity_id
_entity_poly.type
_entity_poly.pdbx_seq_one_letter_code
_entity_poly.pdbx_strand_id
1 'polypeptide(L)'
;MAQKLKQINDISIGDNLRKLRNAANLTQEQVVAQLQLRNLPTSRSVYSQIEAGTYNIRISELIALAEIFHTDFNTIFNSLTHDK
;
A
#
# COMPACT_ATOMS: atom_id res chain seq x y z
N MET A 1 6.73 -2.65 -19.99
CA MET A 1 6.31 -3.45 -18.82
C MET A 1 6.17 -2.51 -17.63
N ALA A 2 5.08 -2.53 -16.87
CA ALA A 2 4.93 -1.68 -15.70
C ALA A 2 5.78 -2.23 -14.55
N GLN A 3 6.70 -1.42 -14.02
CA GLN A 3 7.55 -1.79 -12.89
C GLN A 3 6.75 -1.71 -11.58
N LYS A 4 6.94 -2.70 -10.71
CA LYS A 4 6.32 -2.78 -9.39
C LYS A 4 7.38 -2.94 -8.32
N LEU A 5 7.14 -2.36 -7.15
CA LEU A 5 7.94 -2.55 -5.96
C LEU A 5 7.65 -3.95 -5.39
N LYS A 6 8.69 -4.79 -5.33
CA LYS A 6 8.55 -6.20 -4.94
C LYS A 6 8.57 -6.32 -3.41
N GLN A 7 7.59 -7.04 -2.85
CA GLN A 7 7.43 -7.21 -1.39
C GLN A 7 7.78 -8.63 -0.89
N ILE A 8 8.40 -9.47 -1.72
CA ILE A 8 8.54 -10.91 -1.45
C ILE A 8 9.83 -11.23 -0.65
N ASN A 9 9.69 -12.11 0.35
CA ASN A 9 10.69 -12.83 1.15
C ASN A 9 11.45 -12.11 2.28
N ASP A 10 11.61 -10.79 2.27
CA ASP A 10 12.43 -10.12 3.31
C ASP A 10 11.78 -8.88 3.93
N ILE A 11 11.05 -8.06 3.16
CA ILE A 11 10.55 -6.76 3.60
C ILE A 11 9.16 -6.49 2.97
N SER A 12 8.15 -6.28 3.80
CA SER A 12 6.77 -5.97 3.38
C SER A 12 6.30 -4.66 3.99
N ILE A 13 5.73 -3.77 3.17
CA ILE A 13 5.08 -2.53 3.64
C ILE A 13 3.62 -2.77 4.06
N GLY A 14 3.10 -3.98 3.85
CA GLY A 14 1.68 -4.29 4.01
C GLY A 14 1.13 -4.02 5.42
N ASP A 15 1.89 -4.34 6.45
CA ASP A 15 1.48 -4.08 7.84
C ASP A 15 1.41 -2.58 8.16
N ASN A 16 2.31 -1.78 7.61
CA ASN A 16 2.28 -0.33 7.76
C ASN A 16 1.09 0.27 7.04
N LEU A 17 0.80 -0.18 5.81
CA LEU A 17 -0.39 0.23 5.07
C LEU A 17 -1.67 -0.10 5.84
N ARG A 18 -1.75 -1.29 6.46
CA ARG A 18 -2.88 -1.68 7.30
C ARG A 18 -3.03 -0.76 8.52
N LYS A 19 -1.93 -0.44 9.20
CA LYS A 19 -1.93 0.49 10.36
C LYS A 19 -2.39 1.89 9.95
N LEU A 20 -1.86 2.41 8.84
CA LEU A 20 -2.24 3.71 8.28
C LEU A 20 -3.71 3.75 7.90
N ARG A 21 -4.20 2.70 7.22
CA ARG A 21 -5.62 2.57 6.88
C ARG A 21 -6.51 2.59 8.12
N ASN A 22 -6.14 1.85 9.16
CA ASN A 22 -6.89 1.83 10.42
C ASN A 22 -6.83 3.20 11.13
N ALA A 23 -5.68 3.87 11.13
CA ALA A 23 -5.52 5.22 11.69
C ALA A 23 -6.38 6.26 10.95
N ALA A 24 -6.53 6.10 9.63
CA ALA A 24 -7.41 6.90 8.79
C ALA A 24 -8.90 6.51 8.90
N ASN A 25 -9.26 5.48 9.69
CA ASN A 25 -10.60 4.93 9.82
C ASN A 25 -11.24 4.51 8.47
N LEU A 26 -10.42 4.06 7.52
CA LEU A 26 -10.88 3.64 6.19
C LEU A 26 -11.03 2.13 6.08
N THR A 27 -12.01 1.67 5.32
CA THR A 27 -12.09 0.26 4.90
C THR A 27 -11.22 0.01 3.67
N GLN A 28 -10.85 -1.25 3.43
CA GLN A 28 -10.11 -1.62 2.21
C GLN A 28 -10.86 -1.22 0.94
N GLU A 29 -12.19 -1.30 0.96
CA GLU A 29 -13.05 -0.93 -0.16
C GLU A 29 -13.08 0.58 -0.39
N GLN A 30 -13.10 1.39 0.67
CA GLN A 30 -13.01 2.84 0.56
C GLN A 30 -11.66 3.28 -0.02
N VAL A 31 -10.55 2.64 0.39
CA VAL A 31 -9.22 2.94 -0.18
C VAL A 31 -9.20 2.59 -1.67
N VAL A 32 -9.74 1.43 -2.05
CA VAL A 32 -9.84 1.01 -3.45
C VAL A 32 -10.67 1.99 -4.28
N ALA A 33 -11.81 2.45 -3.76
CA ALA A 33 -12.62 3.45 -4.44
C ALA A 33 -11.82 4.74 -4.68
N GLN A 34 -11.04 5.20 -3.70
CA GLN A 34 -10.19 6.39 -3.86
C GLN A 34 -9.04 6.19 -4.85
N LEU A 35 -8.50 4.98 -4.97
CA LEU A 35 -7.51 4.63 -6.00
C LEU A 35 -8.14 4.63 -7.40
N GLN A 36 -9.34 4.07 -7.54
CA GLN A 36 -10.07 4.04 -8.80
C GLN A 36 -10.40 5.46 -9.30
N LEU A 37 -10.78 6.37 -8.39
CA LEU A 37 -11.01 7.79 -8.71
C LEU A 37 -9.75 8.49 -9.27
N ARG A 38 -8.56 7.99 -8.94
CA ARG A 38 -7.27 8.48 -9.44
C ARG A 38 -6.80 7.76 -10.71
N ASN A 39 -7.70 7.08 -11.42
CA ASN A 39 -7.40 6.26 -12.60
C ASN A 39 -6.41 5.11 -12.32
N LEU A 40 -6.36 4.61 -11.08
CA LEU A 40 -5.57 3.44 -10.72
C LEU A 40 -6.51 2.23 -10.59
N PRO A 41 -6.64 1.40 -11.65
CA PRO A 41 -7.48 0.22 -11.58
C PRO A 41 -6.89 -0.75 -10.58
N THR A 42 -7.57 -0.92 -9.45
CA THR A 42 -7.26 -1.89 -8.41
C THR A 42 -8.57 -2.46 -7.85
N SER A 43 -8.50 -3.63 -7.23
CA SER A 43 -9.63 -4.29 -6.59
C SER A 43 -9.39 -4.48 -5.09
N ARG A 44 -10.48 -4.68 -4.33
CA ARG A 44 -10.39 -4.99 -2.89
C ARG A 44 -9.51 -6.20 -2.59
N SER A 45 -9.59 -7.24 -3.42
CA SER A 45 -8.75 -8.43 -3.28
C SER A 45 -7.28 -8.11 -3.49
N VAL A 46 -6.93 -7.35 -4.53
CA VAL A 46 -5.54 -6.94 -4.80
C VAL A 46 -5.00 -6.09 -3.65
N TYR A 47 -5.78 -5.10 -3.21
CA TYR A 47 -5.38 -4.26 -2.08
C TYR A 47 -5.19 -5.06 -0.79
N SER A 48 -6.06 -6.03 -0.50
CA SER A 48 -5.89 -6.93 0.64
C SER A 48 -4.62 -7.79 0.54
N GLN A 49 -4.21 -8.21 -0.66
CA GLN A 49 -2.97 -8.95 -0.87
C GLN A 49 -1.74 -8.04 -0.73
N ILE A 50 -1.85 -6.76 -1.11
CA ILE A 50 -0.81 -5.74 -0.85
C ILE A 50 -0.62 -5.57 0.66
N GLU A 51 -1.71 -5.41 1.42
CA GLU A 51 -1.64 -5.34 2.90
C GLU A 51 -1.12 -6.64 3.54
N ALA A 52 -1.30 -7.79 2.88
CA ALA A 52 -0.75 -9.07 3.32
C ALA A 52 0.70 -9.29 2.89
N GLY A 53 1.30 -8.38 2.10
CA GLY A 53 2.65 -8.53 1.55
C GLY A 53 2.78 -9.58 0.45
N THR A 54 1.69 -10.17 -0.02
CA THR A 54 1.69 -11.23 -1.04
C THR A 54 1.58 -10.70 -2.46
N TYR A 55 1.29 -9.40 -2.62
CA TYR A 55 1.20 -8.74 -3.93
C TYR A 55 2.11 -7.51 -4.03
N ASN A 56 2.74 -7.34 -5.19
CA ASN A 56 3.64 -6.21 -5.47
C ASN A 56 2.84 -4.94 -5.78
N ILE A 57 3.25 -3.81 -5.22
CA ILE A 57 2.58 -2.51 -5.40
C ILE A 57 3.23 -1.70 -6.54
N ARG A 58 2.45 -0.94 -7.31
CA ARG A 58 2.99 0.04 -8.26
C ARG A 58 3.42 1.32 -7.53
N ILE A 59 4.43 2.02 -8.04
CA ILE A 59 4.85 3.32 -7.48
C ILE A 59 3.69 4.33 -7.53
N SER A 60 2.87 4.31 -8.58
CA SER A 60 1.69 5.16 -8.68
C SER A 60 0.63 4.87 -7.60
N GLU A 61 0.43 3.59 -7.25
CA GLU A 61 -0.44 3.20 -6.13
C GLU A 61 0.16 3.65 -4.80
N LEU A 62 1.47 3.52 -4.61
CA LEU A 62 2.15 3.97 -3.41
C LEU A 62 1.98 5.49 -3.19
N ILE A 63 2.18 6.29 -4.24
CA ILE A 63 1.98 7.75 -4.18
C ILE A 63 0.54 8.08 -3.82
N ALA A 64 -0.43 7.44 -4.49
CA ALA A 64 -1.84 7.66 -4.19
C ALA A 64 -2.21 7.24 -2.76
N LEU A 65 -1.64 6.15 -2.22
CA LEU A 65 -1.88 5.75 -0.83
C LEU A 65 -1.29 6.76 0.16
N ALA A 66 -0.11 7.32 -0.11
CA ALA A 66 0.47 8.37 0.72
C ALA A 66 -0.45 9.61 0.78
N GLU A 67 -1.02 10.00 -0.36
CA GLU A 67 -2.01 11.08 -0.42
C GLU A 67 -3.31 10.75 0.32
N ILE A 68 -3.87 9.54 0.12
CA ILE A 68 -5.12 9.09 0.73
C ILE A 68 -5.00 9.04 2.26
N PHE A 69 -3.86 8.58 2.76
CA PHE A 69 -3.61 8.48 4.21
C PHE A 69 -3.00 9.75 4.81
N HIS A 70 -2.78 10.80 4.00
CA HIS A 70 -2.15 12.05 4.42
C HIS A 70 -0.86 11.81 5.21
N THR A 71 0.02 10.95 4.67
CA THR A 71 1.22 10.50 5.37
C THR A 71 2.45 10.56 4.46
N ASP A 72 3.61 10.65 5.08
CA ASP A 72 4.88 10.58 4.36
C ASP A 72 5.25 9.14 3.96
N PHE A 73 6.02 9.03 2.89
CA PHE A 73 6.60 7.74 2.48
C PHE A 73 7.43 7.10 3.58
N ASN A 74 8.11 7.90 4.40
CA ASN A 74 8.89 7.41 5.56
C ASN A 74 8.02 6.60 6.53
N THR A 75 6.76 6.98 6.72
CA THR A 75 5.81 6.26 7.58
C THR A 75 5.40 4.92 6.95
N ILE A 76 5.23 4.90 5.62
CA ILE A 76 4.90 3.67 4.87
C ILE A 76 6.06 2.68 4.93
N PHE A 77 7.30 3.17 4.81
CA PHE A 77 8.52 2.35 4.90
C PHE A 77 9.08 2.24 6.33
N ASN A 78 8.33 2.70 7.34
CA ASN A 78 8.79 2.69 8.72
C ASN A 78 8.97 1.25 9.24
N SER A 79 9.93 1.03 10.14
CA SER A 79 10.23 -0.30 10.67
C SER A 79 10.69 -1.34 9.64
N LEU A 80 11.00 -0.94 8.41
CA LEU A 80 11.63 -1.82 7.43
C LEU A 80 13.14 -1.73 7.61
N THR A 81 13.72 -2.78 8.17
CA THR A 81 15.15 -2.92 8.35
C THR A 81 15.65 -4.04 7.45
N HIS A 82 16.79 -3.82 6.79
CA HIS A 82 17.54 -4.89 6.12
C HIS A 82 18.43 -5.63 7.14
N ASP A 83 17.92 -5.87 8.34
CA ASP A 83 18.68 -6.60 9.37
C ASP A 83 18.44 -8.10 9.13
N LYS A 84 19.37 -8.67 8.35
CA LYS A 84 19.61 -10.11 8.24
C LYS A 84 20.91 -10.42 8.95
#